data_AF-A0AAD2FN96-F1
#
_entry.id   AF-A0AAD2FN96-F1
#
_cell.length_a   1.000
_cell.length_b   1.000
_cell.length_c   1.000
_cell.angle_alpha   90.00
_cell.angle_beta   90.00
_cell.angle_gamma   90.00
#
_symmetry.space_group_name_H-M   'P 1'
#
loop_
_entity.id
_entity.type
_entity.pdbx_description
1 polymer ?
#
loop_
_entity_poly.entity_id
_entity_poly.type
_entity_poly.pdbx_seq_one_letter_code
_entity_poly.pdbx_strand_id
1 'polypeptide(L)'
;MDSGCTNTTICNGELMHGLRQAEKELDMHTNVGSRVLDEEGFLGRFPPPVYYDEDGIANVLAMREMIAAGYRITMDTNFDNAFVVHCDGDRQMRFVNRKGVYVLEQLGADVEPGAKDTSAIYRRQLSK
;
A
#
# COMPACT_ATOMS: atom_id res chain seq x y z
N MET A 1 -1.35 -2.82 -3.59
CA MET A 1 -0.17 -3.63 -3.19
C MET A 1 0.46 -4.16 -4.47
N ASP A 2 1.77 -4.17 -4.51
CA ASP A 2 2.56 -4.47 -5.70
C ASP A 2 3.51 -5.65 -5.42
N SER A 3 3.51 -6.64 -6.31
CA SER A 3 4.39 -7.81 -6.25
C SER A 3 5.77 -7.55 -6.86
N GLY A 4 5.90 -6.50 -7.67
CA GLY A 4 7.13 -6.13 -8.37
C GLY A 4 7.96 -5.06 -7.67
N CYS A 5 7.41 -4.35 -6.68
CA CYS A 5 8.17 -3.33 -5.95
C CYS A 5 9.05 -3.95 -4.84
N THR A 6 10.17 -3.28 -4.56
CA THR A 6 11.14 -3.73 -3.56
C THR A 6 10.84 -3.26 -2.15
N ASN A 7 10.17 -2.11 -2.02
CA ASN A 7 9.95 -1.41 -0.77
C ASN A 7 8.53 -0.85 -0.70
N THR A 8 8.00 -0.80 0.51
CA THR A 8 6.71 -0.17 0.81
C THR A 8 6.88 1.33 0.89
N THR A 9 5.97 2.07 0.25
CA THR A 9 5.86 3.52 0.37
C THR A 9 4.45 3.95 0.75
N ILE A 10 4.38 4.89 1.69
CA ILE A 10 3.12 5.40 2.22
C ILE A 10 3.09 6.91 1.97
N CYS A 11 2.01 7.39 1.35
CA CYS A 11 1.77 8.82 1.15
C CYS A 11 0.70 9.39 2.08
N ASN A 12 -0.09 8.52 2.71
CA ASN A 12 -1.03 8.96 3.74
C ASN A 12 -0.35 9.06 5.11
N GLY A 13 0.08 10.27 5.47
CA GLY A 13 0.72 10.56 6.76
C GLY A 13 -0.15 10.21 7.98
N GLU A 14 -1.48 10.18 7.86
CA GLU A 14 -2.38 9.79 8.97
C GLU A 14 -2.25 8.31 9.35
N LEU A 15 -1.75 7.47 8.44
CA LEU A 15 -1.48 6.05 8.70
C LEU A 15 -0.10 5.81 9.33
N MET A 16 0.74 6.85 9.36
CA MET A 16 2.13 6.78 9.79
C MET A 16 2.29 7.33 11.21
N HIS A 17 3.20 6.74 11.96
CA HIS A 17 3.65 7.29 13.23
C HIS A 17 5.17 7.17 13.37
N GLY A 18 5.76 8.04 14.19
CA GLY A 18 7.20 8.07 14.41
C GLY A 18 8.01 8.40 13.16
N LEU A 19 7.51 9.31 12.30
CA LEU A 19 8.25 9.81 11.13
C LEU A 19 9.61 10.39 11.55
N ARG A 20 10.65 10.03 10.80
CA ARG A 20 12.04 10.42 11.02
C ARG A 20 12.84 10.31 9.73
N GLN A 21 14.04 10.87 9.74
CA GLN A 21 15.02 10.61 8.67
C GLN A 21 15.30 9.11 8.56
N ALA A 22 15.26 8.60 7.34
CA ALA A 22 15.62 7.22 7.02
C ALA A 22 17.11 6.97 7.28
N GLU A 23 17.43 5.78 7.79
CA GLU A 23 18.84 5.35 7.94
C GLU A 23 19.54 5.26 6.58
N LYS A 24 18.77 4.89 5.55
CA LYS A 24 19.21 4.84 4.16
C LYS A 24 18.13 5.40 3.25
N GLU A 25 18.51 6.38 2.45
CA GLU A 25 17.66 6.92 1.39
C GLU A 25 17.25 5.83 0.38
N LEU A 26 16.01 5.92 -0.09
CA LEU A 26 15.50 5.11 -1.18
C LEU A 26 15.53 5.92 -2.48
N ASP A 27 16.42 5.54 -3.40
CA ASP A 27 16.33 5.99 -4.78
C ASP A 27 15.23 5.19 -5.49
N MET A 28 14.03 5.78 -5.52
CA MET A 28 12.84 5.18 -6.08
C MET A 28 12.80 5.42 -7.59
N HIS A 29 12.69 4.33 -8.36
CA HIS A 29 12.43 4.37 -9.78
C HIS A 29 11.07 3.77 -10.11
N THR A 30 10.23 4.56 -10.79
CA THR A 30 8.91 4.14 -11.27
C THR A 30 8.77 4.42 -12.76
N ASN A 31 7.70 3.93 -13.38
CA ASN A 31 7.36 4.28 -14.77
C ASN A 31 7.00 5.78 -14.95
N VAL A 32 6.65 6.49 -13.88
CA VAL A 32 6.33 7.93 -13.91
C VAL A 32 7.58 8.79 -13.73
N GLY A 33 8.67 8.22 -13.22
CA GLY A 33 9.93 8.92 -12.99
C GLY A 33 10.67 8.40 -11.76
N SER A 34 11.72 9.10 -11.39
CA SER A 34 12.57 8.78 -10.24
C SER A 34 12.47 9.86 -9.17
N ARG A 35 12.57 9.46 -7.89
CA ARG A 35 12.65 10.38 -6.76
C ARG A 35 13.45 9.74 -5.63
N VAL A 36 14.04 10.58 -4.78
CA VAL A 36 14.71 10.11 -3.55
C VAL A 36 13.75 10.29 -2.39
N LEU A 37 13.54 9.23 -1.61
CA LEU A 37 12.81 9.28 -0.35
C LEU A 37 13.79 9.15 0.81
N ASP A 38 13.71 10.10 1.73
CA ASP A 38 14.65 10.25 2.84
C ASP A 38 13.97 10.23 4.21
N GLU A 39 12.64 10.04 4.25
CA GLU A 39 11.85 9.84 5.46
C GLU A 39 11.29 8.42 5.56
N GLU A 40 11.25 7.91 6.79
CA GLU A 40 10.62 6.63 7.13
C GLU A 40 9.79 6.76 8.42
N GLY A 41 8.85 5.85 8.61
CA GLY A 41 8.11 5.73 9.86
C GLY A 41 7.42 4.38 9.97
N PHE A 42 6.54 4.23 10.95
CA PHE A 42 5.85 2.98 11.20
C PHE A 42 4.41 3.01 10.70
N LEU A 43 4.01 1.96 9.98
CA LEU A 43 2.64 1.78 9.50
C LEU A 43 1.85 0.91 10.49
N GLY A 44 1.05 1.52 11.35
CA GLY A 44 0.25 0.79 12.34
C GLY A 44 1.10 -0.18 13.18
N ARG A 45 0.81 -1.49 13.09
CA ARG A 45 1.57 -2.58 13.74
C ARG A 45 2.49 -3.36 12.78
N PHE A 46 2.68 -2.87 11.55
CA PHE A 46 3.61 -3.50 10.63
C PHE A 46 5.03 -3.43 11.20
N PRO A 47 5.78 -4.55 11.28
CA PRO A 47 6.99 -4.59 12.10
C PRO A 47 8.13 -3.67 11.64
N PRO A 48 8.53 -3.66 10.35
CA PRO A 48 9.61 -2.77 9.91
C PRO A 48 9.09 -1.35 9.64
N PRO A 49 9.96 -0.33 9.77
CA PRO A 49 9.65 0.98 9.23
C PRO A 49 9.50 0.91 7.71
N VAL A 50 8.68 1.81 7.17
CA VAL A 50 8.40 1.94 5.74
C VAL A 50 8.64 3.38 5.31
N TYR A 51 8.97 3.58 4.04
CA TYR A 51 9.28 4.90 3.51
C TYR A 51 8.01 5.75 3.41
N TYR A 52 8.17 7.04 3.71
CA TYR A 52 7.14 8.05 3.52
C TYR A 52 7.40 8.81 2.22
N ASP A 53 6.36 8.98 1.40
CA ASP A 53 6.39 9.71 0.13
C ASP A 53 5.21 10.68 0.11
N GLU A 54 5.41 11.90 0.61
CA GLU A 54 4.35 12.91 0.68
C GLU A 54 3.74 13.28 -0.68
N ASP A 55 4.55 13.16 -1.74
CA ASP A 55 4.18 13.38 -3.14
C ASP A 55 3.65 12.10 -3.83
N GLY A 56 3.47 11.02 -3.07
CA GLY A 56 2.97 9.75 -3.57
C GLY A 56 1.48 9.83 -3.91
N ILE A 57 1.07 9.23 -5.03
CA ILE A 57 -0.34 9.26 -5.47
C ILE A 57 -1.16 8.13 -4.80
N ALA A 58 -0.49 7.08 -4.31
CA ALA A 58 -1.11 5.97 -3.60
C ALA A 58 -0.11 5.30 -2.65
N ASN A 59 -0.62 4.68 -1.59
CA ASN A 59 0.15 3.78 -0.76
C ASN A 59 0.47 2.50 -1.54
N VAL A 60 1.75 2.15 -1.63
CA VAL A 60 2.23 0.94 -2.28
C VAL A 60 2.84 0.04 -1.23
N LEU A 61 2.14 -1.05 -0.88
CA LEU A 61 2.70 -2.11 -0.04
C LEU A 61 3.49 -3.09 -0.91
N ALA A 62 4.73 -3.38 -0.52
CA ALA A 62 5.57 -4.37 -1.16
C ALA A 62 5.22 -5.78 -0.68
N MET A 63 4.77 -6.64 -1.61
CA MET A 63 4.49 -8.04 -1.30
C MET A 63 5.70 -8.75 -0.68
N ARG A 64 6.91 -8.41 -1.13
CA ARG A 64 8.17 -8.95 -0.60
C ARG A 64 8.33 -8.68 0.89
N GLU A 65 8.06 -7.46 1.34
CA GLU A 65 8.22 -7.08 2.75
C GLU A 65 7.15 -7.75 3.63
N MET A 66 5.93 -7.91 3.12
CA MET A 66 4.89 -8.69 3.78
C MET A 66 5.32 -10.15 3.98
N ILE A 67 5.87 -10.80 2.94
CA ILE A 67 6.38 -12.16 3.04
C ILE A 67 7.55 -12.24 4.03
N ALA A 68 8.49 -11.29 3.98
CA ALA A 68 9.63 -11.23 4.88
C ALA A 68 9.21 -11.03 6.35
N ALA A 69 8.12 -10.31 6.59
CA ALA A 69 7.51 -10.15 7.91
C ALA A 69 6.70 -11.38 8.38
N GLY A 70 6.63 -12.44 7.58
CA GLY A 70 5.99 -13.71 7.95
C GLY A 70 4.51 -13.84 7.55
N TYR A 71 3.95 -12.87 6.82
CA TYR A 71 2.58 -12.97 6.33
C TYR A 71 2.46 -14.02 5.22
N ARG A 72 1.49 -14.93 5.35
CA ARG A 72 1.12 -15.84 4.26
C ARG A 72 0.22 -15.10 3.28
N ILE A 73 0.49 -15.26 1.98
CA ILE A 73 -0.31 -14.64 0.91
C ILE A 73 -0.81 -15.75 -0.01
N THR A 74 -2.10 -15.74 -0.31
CA THR A 74 -2.71 -16.72 -1.24
C THR A 74 -3.49 -16.02 -2.33
N MET A 75 -3.45 -16.60 -3.53
CA MET A 75 -4.24 -16.17 -4.67
C MET A 75 -4.66 -17.40 -5.45
N ASP A 76 -5.97 -17.60 -5.61
CA ASP A 76 -6.53 -18.66 -6.45
C ASP A 76 -7.55 -18.04 -7.39
N THR A 77 -7.11 -17.75 -8.60
CA THR A 77 -7.91 -17.09 -9.64
C THR A 77 -9.02 -17.97 -10.20
N ASN A 78 -9.04 -19.28 -9.92
CA ASN A 78 -10.19 -20.12 -10.27
C ASN A 78 -11.39 -19.83 -9.36
N PHE A 79 -11.14 -19.33 -8.16
CA PHE A 79 -12.17 -19.01 -7.17
C PHE A 79 -12.50 -17.52 -7.15
N ASP A 80 -11.48 -16.65 -7.05
CA ASP A 80 -11.67 -15.20 -6.96
C ASP A 80 -10.47 -14.44 -7.55
N ASN A 81 -10.74 -13.32 -8.22
CA ASN A 81 -9.70 -12.44 -8.75
C ASN A 81 -9.22 -11.46 -7.67
N ALA A 82 -8.68 -12.04 -6.60
CA ALA A 82 -8.18 -11.35 -5.43
C ALA A 82 -7.04 -12.15 -4.82
N PHE A 83 -6.12 -11.47 -4.13
CA PHE A 83 -5.23 -12.14 -3.20
C PHE A 83 -5.57 -11.76 -1.76
N VAL A 84 -5.24 -12.67 -0.86
CA VAL A 84 -5.53 -12.58 0.56
C VAL A 84 -4.23 -12.62 1.32
N VAL A 85 -3.99 -11.59 2.14
CA VAL A 85 -2.93 -11.58 3.14
C VAL A 85 -3.52 -12.12 4.44
N HIS A 86 -2.95 -13.20 4.94
CA HIS A 86 -3.35 -13.84 6.20
C HIS A 86 -2.56 -13.20 7.33
N CYS A 87 -3.24 -12.41 8.17
CA CYS A 87 -2.67 -11.74 9.34
C CYS A 87 -2.84 -12.61 10.60
N ASP A 88 -2.51 -12.09 11.78
CA ASP A 88 -2.61 -12.88 13.01
C ASP A 88 -4.05 -13.31 13.32
N GLY A 89 -4.19 -14.58 13.70
CA GLY A 89 -5.47 -15.21 13.99
C GLY A 89 -6.29 -15.43 12.72
N ASP A 90 -7.59 -15.13 12.79
CA ASP A 90 -8.51 -15.25 11.65
C ASP A 90 -8.61 -13.95 10.82
N ARG A 91 -7.76 -12.95 11.09
CA ARG A 91 -7.78 -11.67 10.38
C ARG A 91 -7.17 -11.81 8.98
N GLN A 92 -7.86 -11.27 8.00
CA GLN A 92 -7.42 -11.29 6.61
C GLN A 92 -7.57 -9.90 5.99
N MET A 93 -6.60 -9.52 5.16
CA MET A 93 -6.72 -8.37 4.27
C MET A 93 -6.91 -8.87 2.85
N ARG A 94 -8.05 -8.54 2.24
CA ARG A 94 -8.36 -8.93 0.86
C ARG A 94 -8.04 -7.80 -0.09
N PHE A 95 -7.31 -8.11 -1.16
CA PHE A 95 -6.99 -7.16 -2.20
C PHE A 95 -7.60 -7.62 -3.52
N VAL A 96 -8.50 -6.80 -4.05
CA VAL A 96 -9.33 -7.13 -5.21
C VAL A 96 -8.79 -6.44 -6.46
N ASN A 97 -8.86 -7.12 -7.60
CA ASN A 97 -8.51 -6.49 -8.86
C ASN A 97 -9.50 -5.35 -9.19
N ARG A 98 -8.96 -4.16 -9.43
CA ARG A 98 -9.66 -2.99 -9.95
C ARG A 98 -8.87 -2.47 -11.14
N LYS A 99 -9.27 -2.92 -12.34
CA LYS A 99 -8.71 -2.49 -13.63
C LYS A 99 -7.21 -2.71 -13.72
N GLY A 100 -6.77 -3.91 -13.32
CA GLY A 100 -5.37 -4.32 -13.41
C GLY A 100 -4.54 -4.02 -12.17
N VAL A 101 -5.07 -3.28 -11.19
CA VAL A 101 -4.38 -2.99 -9.93
C VAL A 101 -5.11 -3.65 -8.77
N TYR A 102 -4.37 -4.29 -7.86
CA TYR A 102 -4.94 -4.88 -6.65
C TYR A 102 -4.95 -3.86 -5.49
N VAL A 103 -6.15 -3.50 -5.08
CA VAL A 103 -6.42 -2.52 -4.03
C VAL A 103 -7.03 -3.20 -2.81
N LEU A 104 -6.70 -2.70 -1.62
CA LEU A 104 -7.29 -3.20 -0.38
C LEU A 104 -8.80 -3.01 -0.44
N GLU A 105 -9.54 -4.09 -0.25
CA GLU A 105 -10.98 -4.03 -0.16
C GLU A 105 -11.40 -3.47 1.20
N GLN A 106 -12.05 -2.32 1.21
CA GLN A 106 -12.66 -1.75 2.41
C GLN A 106 -13.99 -2.46 2.69
N LEU A 107 -14.06 -3.17 3.81
CA LEU A 107 -15.29 -3.74 4.34
C LEU A 107 -16.03 -2.66 5.16
N GLY A 108 -16.99 -1.98 4.54
CA GLY A 108 -18.13 -1.34 5.22
C GLY A 108 -17.86 -0.34 6.35
N ALA A 109 -16.88 0.57 6.21
CA ALA A 109 -16.77 1.73 7.09
C ALA A 109 -17.10 3.00 6.28
N ASP A 110 -17.96 3.85 6.85
CA ASP A 110 -18.31 5.16 6.29
C ASP A 110 -17.02 5.91 5.91
N VAL A 111 -16.92 6.32 4.66
CA VAL A 111 -15.80 7.13 4.17
C VAL A 111 -15.87 8.47 4.90
N GLU A 112 -14.99 8.69 5.87
CA GLU A 112 -14.77 10.00 6.49
C GLU A 112 -14.65 11.06 5.38
N PRO A 113 -15.51 12.09 5.36
CA PRO A 113 -15.50 13.10 4.31
C PRO A 113 -14.21 13.92 4.41
N GLY A 114 -13.20 13.52 3.62
CA GLY A 114 -11.88 14.14 3.63
C GLY A 114 -10.72 13.15 3.59
N ALA A 115 -10.95 11.87 3.88
CA ALA A 115 -9.97 10.85 3.58
C ALA A 115 -9.66 10.92 2.08
N LYS A 116 -8.39 11.16 1.72
CA LYS A 116 -7.91 11.04 0.34
C LYS A 116 -8.12 9.59 -0.04
N ASP A 117 -9.30 9.31 -0.58
CA ASP A 117 -9.72 8.02 -1.09
C ASP A 117 -8.59 7.59 -2.02
N THR A 118 -7.79 6.61 -1.61
CA THR A 118 -6.67 6.12 -2.42
C THR A 118 -7.16 5.43 -3.71
N SER A 119 -8.49 5.34 -3.90
CA SER A 119 -9.13 5.03 -5.18
C SER A 119 -9.52 6.27 -6.02
N ALA A 120 -9.29 7.50 -5.54
CA ALA A 120 -9.69 8.77 -6.14
C ALA A 120 -8.96 9.14 -7.44
N ILE A 121 -7.88 8.43 -7.82
CA ILE A 121 -7.32 8.53 -9.18
C ILE A 121 -8.39 8.14 -10.23
N TYR A 122 -9.43 7.41 -9.84
CA TYR A 122 -10.45 6.94 -10.76
C TYR A 122 -11.58 7.94 -11.07
N ARG A 123 -11.79 8.99 -10.24
CA ARG A 123 -12.92 9.93 -10.45
C ARG A 123 -12.64 11.04 -11.47
N ARG A 124 -11.38 11.28 -11.86
CA ARG A 124 -11.02 12.38 -12.78
C ARG A 124 -10.89 12.01 -14.26
N GLN A 125 -11.13 10.75 -14.64
CA GLN A 125 -11.09 10.28 -16.04
C GLN A 125 -12.47 10.01 -16.66
N LEU A 126 -13.56 10.38 -16.00
CA LEU A 126 -14.94 10.18 -16.51
C LEU A 126 -15.74 11.48 -16.74
N SER A 127 -15.08 12.63 -16.86
CA SER A 127 -15.70 13.83 -17.44
C SER A 127 -15.31 13.97 -18.91
N LYS A 128 -16.04 13.27 -19.78
CA LYS A 128 -16.35 13.75 -21.12
C LYS A 128 -17.84 14.07 -21.15
#